data_AF-A0A401PWV8-F1
#
_entry.id   AF-A0A401PWV8-F1
#
_cell.length_a   1.000
_cell.length_b   1.000
_cell.length_c   1.000
_cell.angle_alpha   90.00
_cell.angle_beta   90.00
_cell.angle_gamma   90.00
#
_symmetry.space_group_name_H-M   'P 1'
#
loop_
_entity.id
_entity.type
_entity.pdbx_description
1 polymer ?
#
loop_
_entity_poly.entity_id
_entity_poly.type
_entity_poly.pdbx_seq_one_letter_code
_entity_poly.pdbx_strand_id
1 'polypeptide(L)'
;MGFRAGQGLIERFTKEAPAFKDELDVMKFICKEFWTNLFRKQIDNLRTNHQGTYVLQDHRFRLLTPVSNGKQYLEEAPKVSDLLLWNL
;
A
#
# COMPACT_ATOMS: atom_id res chain seq x y z
N MET A 1 8.37 8.24 11.54
CA MET A 1 9.06 6.93 11.62
C MET A 1 8.93 6.11 10.34
N GLY A 2 7.72 5.86 9.83
CA GLY A 2 7.50 5.05 8.61
C GLY A 2 8.25 5.55 7.36
N PHE A 3 8.32 6.87 7.13
CA PHE A 3 9.04 7.45 5.99
C PHE A 3 10.52 7.02 5.92
N ARG A 4 11.28 7.16 7.01
CA ARG A 4 12.70 6.78 7.06
C ARG A 4 12.90 5.27 6.94
N ALA A 5 12.02 4.48 7.56
CA ALA A 5 12.04 3.03 7.41
C ALA A 5 11.78 2.62 5.95
N GLY A 6 10.82 3.26 5.29
CA GLY A 6 10.53 3.06 3.87
C GLY A 6 11.71 3.37 2.96
N GLN A 7 12.44 4.45 3.22
CA GLN A 7 13.66 4.79 2.48
C GLN A 7 14.74 3.71 2.61
N GLY A 8 15.04 3.23 3.82
CA GLY A 8 16.03 2.17 4.00
C GLY A 8 15.59 0.83 3.37
N LEU A 9 14.29 0.52 3.40
CA LEU A 9 13.74 -0.67 2.76
C LEU A 9 13.80 -0.59 1.24
N ILE A 10 13.44 0.56 0.65
CA ILE A 10 13.43 0.72 -0.80
C ILE A 10 14.85 0.60 -1.37
N GLU A 11 15.84 1.26 -0.76
CA GLU A 11 17.25 1.16 -1.16
C GLU A 11 17.74 -0.30 -1.20
N ARG A 12 17.31 -1.10 -0.21
CA ARG A 12 17.66 -2.53 -0.15
C ARG A 12 16.94 -3.35 -1.21
N PHE A 13 15.63 -3.14 -1.40
CA PHE A 13 14.82 -3.96 -2.31
C PHE A 13 14.99 -3.59 -3.79
N THR A 14 15.43 -2.37 -4.09
CA THR A 14 15.67 -1.93 -5.48
C THR A 14 17.13 -2.06 -5.89
N LYS A 15 18.02 -2.56 -5.04
CA LYS A 15 19.47 -2.66 -5.31
C LYS A 15 19.78 -3.36 -6.64
N GLU A 16 19.01 -4.39 -6.99
CA GLU A 16 19.15 -5.18 -8.23
C GLU A 16 17.97 -4.96 -9.19
N ALA A 17 17.04 -4.07 -8.84
CA ALA A 17 15.90 -3.78 -9.69
C ALA A 17 16.34 -2.92 -10.89
N PRO A 18 15.77 -3.16 -12.09
CA PRO A 18 15.91 -2.22 -13.20
C PRO A 18 15.43 -0.82 -12.81
N ALA A 19 16.00 0.21 -13.42
CA ALA A 19 15.52 1.58 -13.25
C ALA A 19 14.04 1.68 -13.65
N PHE A 20 13.23 2.33 -12.81
CA PHE A 20 11.83 2.60 -13.10
C PHE A 20 11.72 3.64 -14.21
N LYS A 21 10.98 3.31 -15.27
CA LYS A 21 10.84 4.17 -16.46
C LYS A 21 9.71 5.17 -16.31
N ASP A 22 8.65 4.76 -15.64
CA ASP A 22 7.44 5.53 -15.44
C ASP A 22 6.78 5.22 -14.09
N GLU A 23 5.74 5.97 -13.76
CA GLU A 23 4.99 5.81 -12.52
C GLU A 23 4.31 4.44 -12.41
N LEU A 24 3.88 3.86 -13.53
CA LEU A 24 3.21 2.55 -13.54
C LEU A 24 4.18 1.44 -13.12
N ASP A 25 5.43 1.51 -13.55
CA ASP A 25 6.48 0.58 -13.13
C ASP A 25 6.79 0.69 -11.63
N VAL A 26 6.79 1.92 -11.08
CA VAL A 26 6.89 2.13 -9.63
C VAL A 26 5.70 1.48 -8.91
N MET A 27 4.47 1.68 -9.39
CA MET A 27 3.28 1.11 -8.76
C MET A 27 3.25 -0.42 -8.83
N LYS A 28 3.69 -1.02 -9.94
CA LYS A 28 3.85 -2.48 -10.04
C LYS A 28 4.84 -3.01 -9.01
N PHE A 29 5.98 -2.33 -8.85
CA PHE A 29 6.98 -2.72 -7.86
C PHE A 29 6.42 -2.65 -6.44
N ILE A 30 5.71 -1.55 -6.11
CA ILE A 30 5.09 -1.40 -4.78
C ILE A 30 4.08 -2.52 -4.52
N CYS A 31 3.18 -2.77 -5.48
CA CYS A 31 2.08 -3.74 -5.31
C CYS A 31 2.55 -5.20 -5.29
N LYS A 32 3.61 -5.52 -6.03
CA LYS A 32 4.07 -6.90 -6.22
C LYS A 32 5.29 -7.22 -5.38
N GLU A 33 6.39 -6.50 -5.60
CA GLU A 33 7.68 -6.82 -4.99
C GLU A 33 7.75 -6.31 -3.54
N PHE A 34 7.52 -5.02 -3.34
CA PHE A 34 7.64 -4.39 -2.02
C PHE A 34 6.67 -5.01 -1.01
N TRP A 35 5.39 -5.13 -1.38
CA TRP A 35 4.37 -5.72 -0.50
C TRP A 35 4.65 -7.19 -0.20
N THR A 36 5.12 -7.96 -1.19
CA THR A 36 5.48 -9.37 -0.98
C THR A 36 6.68 -9.51 -0.05
N ASN A 37 7.68 -8.64 -0.15
CA ASN A 37 8.84 -8.65 0.75
C ASN A 37 8.45 -8.37 2.21
N LEU A 38 7.50 -7.46 2.45
CA LEU A 38 7.07 -7.08 3.80
C LEU A 38 6.02 -8.03 4.41
N PHE A 39 4.98 -8.36 3.64
CA PHE A 39 3.80 -9.04 4.16
C PHE A 39 3.60 -10.45 3.62
N ARG A 40 4.52 -10.91 2.75
CA ARG A 40 4.46 -12.22 2.07
C ARG A 40 3.16 -12.39 1.27
N LYS A 41 2.64 -11.30 0.72
CA LYS A 41 1.48 -11.24 -0.19
C LYS A 41 1.59 -10.02 -1.11
N GLN A 42 0.97 -10.09 -2.28
CA GLN A 42 0.75 -8.94 -3.15
C GLN A 42 -0.44 -8.12 -2.65
N ILE A 43 -0.57 -6.89 -3.14
CA ILE A 43 -1.78 -6.07 -2.98
C ILE A 43 -2.98 -6.77 -3.66
N ASP A 44 -4.14 -6.77 -3.00
CA ASP A 44 -5.33 -7.48 -3.49
C ASP A 44 -6.05 -6.69 -4.59
N ASN A 45 -6.11 -5.35 -4.46
CA ASN A 45 -6.75 -4.47 -5.44
C ASN A 45 -5.98 -3.16 -5.57
N LEU A 46 -5.71 -2.75 -6.81
CA LEU A 46 -5.17 -1.45 -7.15
C LEU A 46 -6.21 -0.70 -8.01
N ARG A 47 -6.59 0.49 -7.57
CA ARG A 47 -7.45 1.42 -8.33
C ARG A 47 -6.69 2.71 -8.62
N THR A 48 -7.00 3.37 -9.73
CA THR A 48 -6.46 4.68 -10.08
C THR A 48 -7.47 5.49 -10.88
N ASN A 49 -7.41 6.82 -10.77
CA ASN A 49 -8.15 7.75 -11.63
C ASN A 49 -7.37 8.15 -12.89
N HIS A 50 -6.19 7.56 -13.11
CA HIS A 50 -5.28 7.94 -14.19
C HIS A 50 -4.81 9.41 -14.16
N GLN A 51 -5.07 10.12 -13.06
CA GLN A 51 -4.63 11.50 -12.80
C GLN A 51 -3.61 11.56 -11.65
N GLY A 52 -2.90 10.46 -11.40
CA GLY A 52 -1.87 10.36 -10.37
C GLY A 52 -2.36 9.89 -8.99
N THR A 53 -3.66 9.62 -8.82
CA THR A 53 -4.18 9.04 -7.57
C THR A 53 -4.26 7.52 -7.69
N TYR A 54 -3.71 6.82 -6.69
CA TYR A 54 -3.74 5.35 -6.60
C TYR A 54 -4.27 4.92 -5.24
N VAL A 55 -5.13 3.89 -5.24
CA VAL A 55 -5.68 3.28 -4.03
C VAL A 55 -5.32 1.80 -4.02
N LEU A 56 -4.55 1.41 -3.00
CA LEU A 56 -4.09 0.05 -2.77
C LEU A 56 -4.93 -0.56 -1.64
N GLN A 57 -5.55 -1.70 -1.89
CA GLN A 57 -6.37 -2.41 -0.90
C GLN A 57 -5.69 -3.73 -0.49
N ASP A 58 -5.52 -3.91 0.82
CA ASP A 58 -5.13 -5.17 1.44
C ASP A 58 -6.28 -5.65 2.34
N HIS A 59 -6.98 -6.70 1.92
CA HIS A 59 -8.16 -7.23 2.61
C HIS A 59 -7.83 -7.94 3.92
N ARG A 60 -6.56 -8.33 4.14
CA ARG A 60 -6.12 -9.11 5.30
C ARG A 60 -4.80 -8.56 5.81
N PHE A 61 -4.83 -7.29 6.17
CA PHE A 61 -3.62 -6.60 6.59
C PHE A 61 -3.11 -7.17 7.92
N ARG A 62 -2.03 -7.95 7.83
CA ARG A 62 -1.54 -8.84 8.90
C ARG A 62 -1.18 -8.10 10.19
N LEU A 63 -0.75 -6.84 10.10
CA LEU A 63 -0.41 -6.02 11.26
C LEU A 63 -1.62 -5.64 12.10
N LEU A 64 -2.81 -5.54 11.49
CA LEU A 64 -4.05 -5.17 12.17
C LEU A 64 -4.89 -6.37 12.57
N THR A 65 -4.61 -7.57 12.06
CA THR A 65 -5.32 -8.79 12.43
C THR A 65 -5.44 -8.99 13.96
N PRO A 66 -4.37 -8.79 14.77
CA PRO A 66 -4.48 -8.94 16.23
C PRO A 66 -5.36 -7.89 16.92
N VAL A 67 -5.53 -6.71 16.31
CA VAL A 67 -6.26 -5.56 16.87
C VAL A 67 -7.73 -5.54 16.40
N SER A 68 -8.03 -6.22 15.29
CA SER A 68 -9.32 -6.18 14.59
C SER A 68 -10.49 -6.91 15.26
N ASN A 69 -10.30 -7.54 16.42
CA ASN A 69 -11.34 -8.34 17.08
C ASN A 69 -12.46 -7.50 17.73
N GLY A 70 -12.43 -6.17 17.67
CA GLY A 70 -13.46 -5.29 18.23
C GLY A 70 -13.77 -4.08 17.35
N LYS A 71 -15.03 -3.61 17.39
CA LYS A 71 -15.48 -2.41 16.65
C LYS A 71 -15.03 -1.08 17.28
N GLN A 72 -14.40 -1.13 18.45
CA GLN A 72 -13.99 0.03 19.25
C GLN A 72 -13.12 1.04 18.49
N TYR A 73 -12.29 0.56 17.54
CA TYR A 73 -11.40 1.42 16.75
C TYR A 73 -12.02 1.85 15.40
N LEU A 74 -13.20 1.34 15.04
CA LEU A 74 -13.85 1.67 13.76
C LEU A 74 -14.56 3.02 13.80
N GLU A 75 -15.08 3.44 14.96
CA GLU A 75 -15.75 4.75 15.10
C GLU A 75 -14.75 5.91 15.03
N GLU A 76 -13.52 5.69 15.51
CA GLU A 76 -12.42 6.66 15.43
C GLU A 76 -11.62 6.56 14.13
N ALA A 77 -11.81 5.48 13.36
CA ALA A 77 -11.12 5.33 12.10
C ALA A 77 -11.56 6.46 11.15
N PRO A 78 -10.62 7.15 10.50
CA PRO A 78 -10.98 8.16 9.54
C PRO A 78 -11.83 7.50 8.44
N LYS A 79 -12.98 8.12 8.11
CA LYS A 79 -13.90 7.68 7.05
C LYS A 79 -13.30 7.97 5.67
N VAL A 80 -12.16 7.36 5.39
CA VAL A 80 -11.39 7.56 4.17
C VAL A 80 -12.05 6.82 3.00
N SER A 81 -12.84 5.77 3.27
CA SER A 81 -13.56 4.99 2.27
C SER A 81 -14.50 5.84 1.43
N ASP A 82 -15.21 6.78 2.04
CA ASP A 82 -16.25 7.51 1.33
C ASP A 82 -15.61 8.59 0.45
N LEU A 83 -14.67 9.38 0.97
CA LEU A 83 -14.03 10.48 0.23
C LEU A 83 -13.15 10.03 -0.95
N LEU A 84 -12.50 8.86 -0.86
CA LEU A 84 -11.68 8.32 -1.96
C LEU A 84 -12.51 7.66 -3.06
N LEU A 85 -13.71 7.15 -2.77
CA LEU A 85 -14.58 6.55 -3.78
C LEU A 85 -15.37 7.59 -4.59
N TRP A 86 -15.61 8.79 -4.06
CA TRP A 86 -16.32 9.86 -4.77
C TRP A 86 -15.43 10.68 -5.75
N ASN A 87 -14.10 10.57 -5.67
CA ASN A 87 -13.15 11.37 -6.46
C ASN A 87 -12.17 10.52 -7.31
N LEU A 88 -12.44 9.21 -7.45
CA LEU A 88 -11.73 8.30 -8.36
C LEU A 88 -12.61 7.96 -9.56
#